data_AF-A0A2H0TW55-F1
#
_entry.id   AF-A0A2H0TW55-F1
#
_cell.length_a   1.000
_cell.length_b   1.000
_cell.length_c   1.000
_cell.angle_alpha   90.00
_cell.angle_beta   90.00
_cell.angle_gamma   90.00
#
_symmetry.space_group_name_H-M   'P 1'
#
loop_
_entity.id
_entity.type
_entity.pdbx_description
1 polymer ?
#
loop_
_entity_poly.entity_id
_entity_poly.type
_entity_poly.pdbx_seq_one_letter_code
_entity_poly.pdbx_strand_id
1 'polypeptide(L)'
;MKKFVFFAVAVLAVTWPVTAHMASFNFLVNQSVYLSDEHAFAGDVVKVYTVVVNNDFPSFSADVTFFNNGVHIGTAEIRDLALEQAKQVSINYELPEGENNIEARMINVVVRDENGSQVSLSQEQLSAYQATRSLTVDIDTDGDNIGNSVDTDDDNDGLFDTDEVTRGTDPLKADTDGDSINDKKEVDAGTDPTKADSDGDGHADNEDLFPINKNEWVDVDNDGIGGNADTDDDNDGLSDEDEIKLGSDPHNKDSDGDGVEDGAEQKAGTDPTRKDTDGDGLDDKTEIEGKTDPIKADTDGDGINDREEGNKGTDPTKADTDGDGVSDGDELKKGTDPLKEDTDGDGVNDLLDAFPLDASETMDTDLDGIGNNVDTDDDNDGIPDTEEQSLGTDPLKEDTDGDGLSDKAEQDKGSNPTVADSDGDGKVDGQDNHPTTVDAVGLQQIIQWGAFGSLILFIVFMSVYAYKRERY
;
A
#
# COMPACT_ATOMS: atom_id res chain seq x y z
N MET A 1 -81.48 -91.78 30.30
CA MET A 1 -81.90 -93.09 30.85
C MET A 1 -80.83 -94.12 30.53
N LYS A 2 -80.52 -94.99 31.50
CA LYS A 2 -79.46 -96.02 31.53
C LYS A 2 -79.39 -96.89 30.26
N LYS A 3 -78.18 -97.35 29.91
CA LYS A 3 -77.89 -98.73 29.47
C LYS A 3 -76.41 -99.10 29.68
N PHE A 4 -76.22 -100.22 30.39
CA PHE A 4 -74.98 -100.99 30.56
C PHE A 4 -74.57 -101.68 29.25
N VAL A 5 -73.26 -101.87 29.01
CA VAL A 5 -72.68 -103.11 28.42
C VAL A 5 -71.26 -103.32 28.98
N PHE A 6 -70.93 -104.61 29.11
CA PHE A 6 -69.86 -105.28 29.87
C PHE A 6 -68.70 -105.76 28.96
N PHE A 7 -67.60 -106.10 29.64
CA PHE A 7 -66.62 -107.18 29.37
C PHE A 7 -65.44 -107.00 28.40
N ALA A 8 -64.31 -107.48 28.95
CA ALA A 8 -62.95 -107.62 28.43
C ALA A 8 -62.81 -108.59 27.24
N VAL A 9 -61.64 -108.57 26.58
CA VAL A 9 -60.68 -109.71 26.49
C VAL A 9 -59.52 -109.43 25.50
N ALA A 10 -58.31 -109.75 25.98
CA ALA A 10 -57.08 -110.26 25.36
C ALA A 10 -56.23 -109.50 24.31
N VAL A 11 -54.98 -109.25 24.76
CA VAL A 11 -53.68 -109.66 24.18
C VAL A 11 -53.38 -109.31 22.72
N LEU A 12 -52.47 -108.36 22.55
CA LEU A 12 -51.40 -108.48 21.55
C LEU A 12 -50.09 -107.92 22.13
N ALA A 13 -49.14 -108.81 22.40
CA ALA A 13 -47.76 -108.45 22.66
C ALA A 13 -47.14 -107.99 21.34
N VAL A 14 -46.94 -106.68 21.20
CA VAL A 14 -46.08 -106.11 20.17
C VAL A 14 -44.91 -105.52 20.92
N THR A 15 -43.72 -106.06 20.66
CA THR A 15 -42.45 -105.50 21.10
C THR A 15 -42.21 -104.21 20.31
N TRP A 16 -42.33 -103.07 20.96
CA TRP A 16 -41.91 -101.79 20.38
C TRP A 16 -40.40 -101.69 20.56
N PRO A 17 -39.59 -101.56 19.49
CA PRO A 17 -38.23 -101.10 19.66
C PRO A 17 -38.29 -99.67 20.22
N VAL A 18 -37.57 -99.45 21.32
CA VAL A 18 -37.24 -98.12 21.80
C VAL A 18 -36.43 -97.44 20.70
N THR A 19 -37.10 -96.70 19.82
CA THR A 19 -36.42 -95.69 19.01
C THR A 19 -36.04 -94.57 19.97
N ALA A 20 -34.74 -94.52 20.25
CA ALA A 20 -34.08 -93.39 20.88
C ALA A 20 -34.62 -92.10 20.27
N HIS A 21 -35.01 -91.15 21.12
CA HIS A 21 -35.17 -89.78 20.70
C HIS A 21 -33.81 -89.35 20.15
N MET A 22 -33.71 -89.21 18.82
CA MET A 22 -32.68 -88.34 18.28
C MET A 22 -32.99 -86.95 18.81
N ALA A 23 -32.11 -86.43 19.66
CA ALA A 23 -32.11 -85.02 20.01
C ALA A 23 -32.03 -84.24 18.68
N SER A 24 -33.12 -83.58 18.33
CA SER A 24 -33.09 -82.51 17.34
C SER A 24 -32.33 -81.36 17.98
N PHE A 25 -31.02 -81.27 17.73
CA PHE A 25 -30.23 -80.09 18.03
C PHE A 25 -30.71 -78.96 17.11
N ASN A 26 -31.44 -78.01 17.66
CA ASN A 26 -31.45 -76.62 17.17
C ASN A 26 -30.64 -75.89 18.24
N PHE A 27 -29.61 -75.11 17.92
CA PHE A 27 -29.60 -73.65 17.98
C PHE A 27 -28.21 -73.13 17.56
N LEU A 28 -27.92 -73.15 16.26
CA LEU A 28 -26.95 -72.25 15.64
C LEU A 28 -27.77 -71.17 14.91
N VAL A 29 -28.17 -70.11 15.62
CA VAL A 29 -29.04 -69.08 15.03
C VAL A 29 -28.16 -67.98 14.45
N ASN A 30 -28.04 -67.95 13.13
CA ASN A 30 -27.76 -66.71 12.44
C ASN A 30 -29.09 -65.92 12.43
N GLN A 31 -29.25 -64.93 13.31
CA GLN A 31 -30.57 -64.30 13.53
C GLN A 31 -30.99 -63.43 12.34
N SER A 32 -30.08 -62.59 11.88
CA SER A 32 -30.21 -61.71 10.72
C SER A 32 -28.82 -61.22 10.32
N VAL A 33 -28.73 -60.61 9.13
CA VAL A 33 -27.61 -59.75 8.77
C VAL A 33 -27.94 -58.31 9.20
N TYR A 34 -26.99 -57.61 9.79
CA TYR A 34 -27.12 -56.23 10.24
C TYR A 34 -26.03 -55.36 9.61
N LEU A 35 -26.32 -54.07 9.49
CA LEU A 35 -25.37 -53.05 9.10
C LEU A 35 -24.95 -52.24 10.33
N SER A 36 -23.73 -51.70 10.36
CA SER A 36 -23.31 -50.80 11.43
C SER A 36 -24.08 -49.50 11.44
N ASP A 37 -24.55 -49.07 10.27
CA ASP A 37 -25.41 -47.93 10.08
C ASP A 37 -26.61 -48.36 9.23
N GLU A 38 -27.81 -48.06 9.71
CA GLU A 38 -29.05 -48.40 9.00
C GLU A 38 -29.48 -47.32 8.01
N HIS A 39 -28.84 -46.14 8.04
CA HIS A 39 -29.08 -45.02 7.13
C HIS A 39 -27.92 -44.81 6.14
N ALA A 40 -27.04 -45.81 5.97
CA ALA A 40 -25.94 -45.70 5.04
C ALA A 40 -26.42 -45.61 3.59
N PHE A 41 -25.73 -44.79 2.81
CA PHE A 41 -25.99 -44.54 1.39
C PHE A 41 -25.02 -45.30 0.49
N ALA A 42 -25.24 -45.21 -0.82
CA ALA A 42 -24.38 -45.83 -1.80
C ALA A 42 -22.96 -45.25 -1.71
N GLY A 43 -21.94 -46.10 -1.73
CA GLY A 43 -20.54 -45.71 -1.52
C GLY A 43 -20.08 -45.73 -0.06
N ASP A 44 -21.00 -45.80 0.91
CA ASP A 44 -20.61 -45.92 2.31
C ASP A 44 -20.00 -47.28 2.64
N VAL A 45 -18.90 -47.25 3.39
CA VAL A 45 -18.26 -48.45 3.92
C VAL A 45 -18.85 -48.81 5.28
N VAL A 46 -19.83 -49.71 5.29
CA VAL A 46 -20.46 -50.21 6.51
C VAL A 46 -19.85 -51.53 6.97
N LYS A 47 -20.00 -51.84 8.26
CA LYS A 47 -19.79 -53.20 8.76
C LYS A 47 -21.05 -54.00 8.52
N VAL A 48 -20.96 -54.99 7.64
CA VAL A 48 -21.97 -56.05 7.52
C VAL A 48 -21.62 -57.11 8.55
N TYR A 49 -22.53 -57.39 9.48
CA TYR A 49 -22.27 -58.33 10.55
C TYR A 49 -23.44 -59.26 10.85
N THR A 50 -23.10 -60.40 11.44
CA THR A 50 -24.05 -61.31 12.06
C THR A 50 -23.50 -61.81 13.40
N VAL A 51 -24.40 -62.24 14.27
CA VAL A 51 -24.07 -62.88 15.54
C VAL A 51 -24.29 -64.38 15.41
N VAL A 52 -23.25 -65.15 15.71
CA VAL A 52 -23.30 -66.61 15.76
C VAL A 52 -23.25 -67.05 17.22
N VAL A 53 -24.19 -67.89 17.63
CA VAL A 53 -24.30 -68.43 18.99
C VAL A 53 -24.13 -69.94 18.94
N ASN A 54 -23.22 -70.50 19.74
CA ASN A 54 -23.02 -71.93 19.86
C ASN A 54 -23.69 -72.47 21.14
N ASN A 55 -24.82 -73.17 21.02
CA ASN A 55 -25.54 -73.74 22.16
C ASN A 55 -25.49 -75.26 22.25
N ASP A 56 -24.88 -75.92 21.26
CA ASP A 56 -25.00 -77.37 21.09
C ASP A 56 -23.67 -78.11 21.26
N PHE A 57 -22.54 -77.45 21.00
CA PHE A 57 -21.24 -78.10 20.89
C PHE A 57 -20.22 -77.54 21.89
N PRO A 58 -19.40 -78.39 22.52
CA PRO A 58 -18.26 -77.95 23.34
C PRO A 58 -17.29 -77.00 22.62
N SER A 59 -17.05 -77.22 21.32
CA SER A 59 -16.28 -76.31 20.46
C SER A 59 -16.86 -76.26 19.05
N PHE A 60 -16.96 -75.05 18.51
CA PHE A 60 -17.43 -74.73 17.17
C PHE A 60 -16.44 -73.84 16.42
N SER A 61 -16.10 -74.20 15.19
CA SER A 61 -15.33 -73.37 14.25
C SER A 61 -16.02 -73.36 12.89
N ALA A 62 -16.04 -72.21 12.22
CA ALA A 62 -16.61 -72.07 10.88
C ALA A 62 -16.05 -70.82 10.20
N ASP A 63 -16.20 -70.74 8.88
CA ASP A 63 -16.01 -69.51 8.13
C ASP A 63 -17.40 -68.95 7.76
N VAL A 64 -17.67 -67.71 8.14
CA VAL A 64 -18.92 -67.01 7.81
C VAL A 64 -18.66 -66.18 6.57
N THR A 65 -19.26 -66.60 5.46
CA THR A 65 -19.08 -65.97 4.15
C THR A 65 -20.31 -65.15 3.81
N PHE A 66 -20.10 -63.88 3.48
CA PHE A 66 -21.14 -62.93 3.12
C PHE A 66 -21.25 -62.82 1.59
N PHE A 67 -22.48 -62.69 1.11
CA PHE A 67 -22.82 -62.50 -0.28
C PHE A 67 -23.77 -61.30 -0.41
N ASN A 68 -23.72 -60.58 -1.51
CA ASN A 68 -24.75 -59.62 -1.92
C ASN A 68 -25.27 -60.02 -3.30
N ASN A 69 -26.58 -60.22 -3.44
CA ASN A 69 -27.21 -60.67 -4.69
C ASN A 69 -26.55 -61.94 -5.27
N GLY A 70 -26.03 -62.81 -4.40
CA GLY A 70 -25.31 -64.04 -4.75
C GLY A 70 -23.82 -63.88 -5.09
N VAL A 71 -23.29 -62.65 -5.13
CA VAL A 71 -21.85 -62.36 -5.32
C VAL A 71 -21.14 -62.35 -3.97
N HIS A 72 -19.98 -63.01 -3.87
CA HIS A 72 -19.18 -63.04 -2.64
C HIS A 72 -18.62 -61.65 -2.32
N ILE A 73 -18.86 -61.16 -1.09
CA ILE A 73 -18.40 -59.83 -0.63
C ILE A 73 -17.39 -59.89 0.52
N GLY A 74 -17.22 -61.04 1.18
CA GLY A 74 -16.19 -61.21 2.20
C GLY A 74 -16.41 -62.44 3.08
N THR A 75 -15.41 -62.75 3.92
CA THR A 75 -15.44 -63.90 4.82
C THR A 75 -14.82 -63.56 6.17
N ALA A 76 -15.46 -63.99 7.26
CA ALA A 76 -15.00 -63.80 8.62
C ALA A 76 -14.91 -65.14 9.37
N GLU A 77 -13.89 -65.30 10.21
CA GLU A 77 -13.60 -66.58 10.85
C GLU A 77 -14.09 -66.69 12.30
N ILE A 78 -14.65 -67.86 12.62
CA ILE A 78 -14.94 -68.32 13.97
C ILE A 78 -14.03 -69.51 14.27
N ARG A 79 -13.30 -69.45 15.37
CA ARG A 79 -12.37 -70.49 15.82
C ARG A 79 -12.68 -70.78 17.30
N ASP A 80 -12.87 -72.05 17.61
CA ASP A 80 -13.09 -72.59 18.96
C ASP A 80 -14.11 -71.81 19.82
N LEU A 81 -15.26 -71.45 19.25
CA LEU A 81 -16.37 -70.85 19.99
C LEU A 81 -16.94 -71.88 20.97
N ALA A 82 -16.84 -71.60 22.27
CA ALA A 82 -17.27 -72.53 23.32
C ALA A 82 -18.80 -72.64 23.42
N LEU A 83 -19.26 -73.68 24.12
CA LEU A 83 -20.66 -73.88 24.45
C LEU A 83 -21.25 -72.68 25.21
N GLU A 84 -22.48 -72.31 24.86
CA GLU A 84 -23.24 -71.16 25.40
C GLU A 84 -22.55 -69.80 25.18
N GLN A 85 -21.65 -69.68 24.20
CA GLN A 85 -21.02 -68.41 23.82
C GLN A 85 -21.54 -67.88 22.48
N ALA A 86 -21.50 -66.55 22.35
CA ALA A 86 -21.83 -65.82 21.13
C ALA A 86 -20.60 -65.07 20.61
N LYS A 87 -20.45 -65.00 19.29
CA LYS A 87 -19.44 -64.19 18.62
C LYS A 87 -20.08 -63.40 17.49
N GLN A 88 -19.88 -62.09 17.51
CA GLN A 88 -20.16 -61.24 16.36
C GLN A 88 -19.04 -61.40 15.33
N VAL A 89 -19.42 -61.58 14.07
CA VAL A 89 -18.51 -61.61 12.93
C VAL A 89 -18.95 -60.58 11.91
N SER A 90 -17.98 -59.89 11.32
CA SER A 90 -18.24 -58.77 10.42
C SER A 90 -17.22 -58.70 9.30
N ILE A 91 -17.64 -58.09 8.20
CA ILE A 91 -16.77 -57.60 7.13
C ILE A 91 -17.04 -56.11 6.92
N ASN A 92 -16.07 -55.37 6.40
CA ASN A 92 -16.31 -54.05 5.85
C ASN A 92 -16.78 -54.22 4.40
N TYR A 93 -17.82 -53.51 4.01
CA TYR A 93 -18.40 -53.59 2.68
C TYR A 93 -18.89 -52.21 2.24
N GLU A 94 -18.51 -51.83 1.03
CA GLU A 94 -19.00 -50.63 0.36
C GLU A 94 -20.35 -50.95 -0.28
N LEU A 95 -21.41 -50.25 0.16
CA LEU A 95 -22.77 -50.51 -0.31
C LEU A 95 -22.96 -49.98 -1.73
N PRO A 96 -23.40 -50.80 -2.70
CA PRO A 96 -23.82 -50.29 -4.00
C PRO A 96 -25.25 -49.73 -3.93
N GLU A 97 -25.54 -48.78 -4.81
CA GLU A 97 -26.90 -48.25 -5.02
C GLU A 97 -27.90 -49.35 -5.40
N GLY A 98 -29.16 -49.18 -4.98
CA GLY A 98 -30.29 -49.96 -5.42
C GLY A 98 -30.61 -51.15 -4.52
N GLU A 99 -31.24 -52.17 -5.11
CA GLU A 99 -31.69 -53.35 -4.37
C GLU A 99 -30.51 -54.27 -4.00
N ASN A 100 -30.33 -54.43 -2.69
CA ASN A 100 -29.27 -55.24 -2.10
C ASN A 100 -29.89 -56.39 -1.31
N ASN A 101 -29.43 -57.62 -1.59
CA ASN A 101 -29.83 -58.81 -0.84
C ASN A 101 -28.59 -59.46 -0.21
N ILE A 102 -28.32 -59.09 1.03
CA ILE A 102 -27.12 -59.52 1.76
C ILE A 102 -27.40 -60.82 2.50
N GLU A 103 -26.59 -61.83 2.24
CA GLU A 103 -26.70 -63.16 2.83
C GLU A 103 -25.42 -63.55 3.57
N ALA A 104 -25.53 -64.04 4.80
CA ALA A 104 -24.43 -64.64 5.55
C ALA A 104 -24.61 -66.15 5.60
N ARG A 105 -23.65 -66.90 5.04
CA ARG A 105 -23.66 -68.37 4.97
C ARG A 105 -22.47 -68.93 5.73
N MET A 106 -22.70 -69.93 6.58
CA MET A 106 -21.61 -70.66 7.22
C MET A 106 -21.08 -71.77 6.31
N ILE A 107 -19.76 -71.76 6.10
CA ILE A 107 -19.03 -72.79 5.34
C ILE A 107 -17.89 -73.35 6.19
N ASN A 108 -17.33 -74.49 5.76
CA ASN A 108 -16.21 -75.15 6.44
C ASN A 108 -16.45 -75.40 7.95
N VAL A 109 -17.68 -75.79 8.31
CA VAL A 109 -18.08 -75.97 9.70
C VAL A 109 -17.40 -77.19 10.32
N VAL A 110 -16.74 -76.98 11.45
CA VAL A 110 -16.06 -77.99 12.26
C VAL A 110 -16.57 -77.90 13.69
N VAL A 111 -17.29 -78.93 14.13
CA VAL A 111 -17.78 -79.07 15.51
C VAL A 111 -17.11 -80.25 16.19
N ARG A 112 -16.86 -80.14 17.49
CA ARG A 112 -16.24 -81.20 18.31
C ARG A 112 -17.16 -81.62 19.45
N ASP A 113 -17.20 -82.91 19.74
CA ASP A 113 -17.92 -83.48 20.88
C ASP A 113 -17.12 -83.36 22.20
N GLU A 114 -17.70 -83.84 23.31
CA GLU A 114 -17.08 -83.82 24.65
C GLU A 114 -15.74 -84.57 24.72
N ASN A 115 -15.46 -85.46 23.77
CA ASN A 115 -14.22 -86.23 23.67
C ASN A 115 -13.22 -85.61 22.68
N GLY A 116 -13.52 -84.44 22.10
CA GLY A 116 -12.70 -83.73 21.12
C GLY A 116 -12.76 -84.29 19.70
N SER A 117 -13.64 -85.27 19.44
CA SER A 117 -13.82 -85.87 18.11
C SER A 117 -14.69 -84.98 17.22
N GLN A 118 -14.32 -84.90 15.93
CA GLN A 118 -15.05 -84.08 14.97
C GLN A 118 -16.39 -84.73 14.60
N VAL A 119 -17.47 -83.93 14.63
CA VAL A 119 -18.81 -84.34 14.20
C VAL A 119 -19.06 -83.83 12.78
N SER A 120 -19.57 -84.70 11.90
CA SER A 120 -19.94 -84.33 10.53
C SER A 120 -21.42 -83.92 10.47
N LEU A 121 -21.70 -82.75 9.88
CA LEU A 121 -23.05 -82.22 9.69
C LEU A 121 -23.55 -82.52 8.27
N SER A 122 -24.85 -82.76 8.10
CA SER A 122 -25.47 -83.00 6.79
C SER A 122 -25.66 -81.68 6.02
N GLN A 123 -25.84 -81.77 4.70
CA GLN A 123 -26.11 -80.61 3.85
C GLN A 123 -27.40 -79.87 4.23
N GLU A 124 -28.41 -80.62 4.69
CA GLU A 124 -29.69 -80.07 5.14
C GLU A 124 -29.50 -79.28 6.45
N GLN A 125 -28.65 -79.77 7.37
CA GLN A 125 -28.28 -79.07 8.60
C GLN A 125 -27.47 -77.79 8.30
N LEU A 126 -26.58 -77.83 7.29
CA LEU A 126 -25.80 -76.66 6.87
C LEU A 126 -26.64 -75.59 6.16
N SER A 127 -27.71 -75.98 5.46
CA SER A 127 -28.61 -75.03 4.79
C SER A 127 -29.44 -74.19 5.76
N ALA A 128 -29.63 -74.67 7.00
CA ALA A 128 -30.29 -73.92 8.07
C ALA A 128 -29.41 -72.81 8.66
N TYR A 129 -28.13 -72.71 8.27
CA TYR A 129 -27.14 -71.77 8.81
C TYR A 129 -26.92 -70.56 7.90
N GLN A 130 -28.02 -70.00 7.40
CA GLN A 130 -28.03 -68.82 6.54
C GLN A 130 -28.92 -67.75 7.15
N ALA A 131 -28.52 -66.48 7.04
CA ALA A 131 -29.42 -65.35 7.26
C ALA A 131 -29.30 -64.36 6.13
N THR A 132 -30.38 -63.62 5.93
CA THR A 132 -30.56 -62.74 4.79
C THR A 132 -31.15 -61.41 5.27
N ARG A 133 -30.73 -60.30 4.65
CA ARG A 133 -31.34 -58.98 4.78
C ARG A 133 -31.46 -58.38 3.38
N SER A 134 -32.68 -57.98 3.02
CA SER A 134 -32.92 -57.19 1.81
C SER A 134 -33.08 -55.72 2.19
N LEU A 135 -32.44 -54.82 1.46
CA LEU A 135 -32.55 -53.37 1.63
C LEU A 135 -32.43 -52.67 0.28
N THR A 136 -32.96 -51.46 0.18
CA THR A 136 -32.77 -50.54 -0.95
C THR A 136 -31.88 -49.41 -0.47
N VAL A 137 -30.78 -49.16 -1.17
CA VAL A 137 -29.79 -48.12 -0.84
C VAL A 137 -29.93 -47.00 -1.85
N ASP A 138 -30.04 -45.76 -1.36
CA ASP A 138 -30.09 -44.55 -2.19
C ASP A 138 -28.70 -43.90 -2.28
N ILE A 139 -28.54 -42.93 -3.16
CA ILE A 139 -27.41 -41.98 -3.15
C ILE A 139 -27.80 -40.78 -2.28
N ASP A 140 -26.82 -40.20 -1.60
CA ASP A 140 -26.92 -38.92 -0.87
C ASP A 140 -25.81 -38.04 -1.45
N THR A 141 -26.19 -37.16 -2.37
CA THR A 141 -25.25 -36.42 -3.23
C THR A 141 -24.61 -35.24 -2.50
N ASP A 142 -25.37 -34.55 -1.66
CA ASP A 142 -24.92 -33.38 -0.88
C ASP A 142 -24.42 -33.75 0.53
N GLY A 143 -24.73 -34.95 1.02
CA GLY A 143 -24.32 -35.46 2.32
C GLY A 143 -25.21 -35.00 3.48
N ASP A 144 -26.45 -34.56 3.23
CA ASP A 144 -27.35 -34.08 4.27
C ASP A 144 -28.11 -35.20 5.04
N ASN A 145 -27.88 -36.45 4.65
CA ASN A 145 -28.53 -37.67 5.13
C ASN A 145 -29.97 -37.86 4.63
N ILE A 146 -30.34 -37.24 3.52
CA ILE A 146 -31.54 -37.51 2.73
C ILE A 146 -31.09 -38.12 1.40
N GLY A 147 -31.77 -39.18 0.99
CA GLY A 147 -31.44 -39.81 -0.29
C GLY A 147 -32.06 -39.03 -1.43
N ASN A 148 -31.36 -38.94 -2.56
CA ASN A 148 -31.79 -38.23 -3.77
C ASN A 148 -33.22 -38.57 -4.25
N SER A 149 -33.72 -39.77 -3.95
CA SER A 149 -35.09 -40.15 -4.33
C SER A 149 -36.19 -39.43 -3.53
N VAL A 150 -35.82 -38.80 -2.41
CA VAL A 150 -36.71 -38.11 -1.46
C VAL A 150 -36.32 -36.66 -1.27
N ASP A 151 -35.03 -36.32 -1.46
CA ASP A 151 -34.57 -34.95 -1.44
C ASP A 151 -35.25 -34.13 -2.55
N THR A 152 -35.30 -32.83 -2.34
CA THR A 152 -35.88 -31.84 -3.27
C THR A 152 -34.83 -30.86 -3.80
N ASP A 153 -33.61 -30.98 -3.31
CA ASP A 153 -32.43 -30.14 -3.60
C ASP A 153 -31.19 -31.04 -3.46
N ASP A 154 -31.03 -31.94 -4.45
CA ASP A 154 -30.09 -33.07 -4.41
C ASP A 154 -28.60 -32.65 -4.24
N ASP A 155 -28.24 -31.40 -4.56
CA ASP A 155 -26.88 -30.87 -4.42
C ASP A 155 -26.75 -29.69 -3.44
N ASN A 156 -27.88 -29.25 -2.86
CA ASN A 156 -27.99 -28.25 -1.80
C ASN A 156 -27.41 -26.88 -2.17
N ASP A 157 -27.52 -26.51 -3.44
CA ASP A 157 -27.13 -25.19 -3.90
C ASP A 157 -28.19 -24.12 -3.57
N GLY A 158 -29.40 -24.59 -3.20
CA GLY A 158 -30.57 -23.79 -2.83
C GLY A 158 -31.62 -23.66 -3.94
N LEU A 159 -31.41 -24.27 -5.10
CA LEU A 159 -32.31 -24.34 -6.25
C LEU A 159 -32.92 -25.75 -6.31
N PHE A 160 -34.24 -25.85 -6.15
CA PHE A 160 -34.89 -27.17 -6.12
C PHE A 160 -34.73 -27.93 -7.45
N ASP A 161 -34.65 -29.27 -7.41
CA ASP A 161 -34.50 -30.11 -8.62
C ASP A 161 -35.58 -29.83 -9.67
N THR A 162 -36.80 -29.52 -9.20
CA THR A 162 -37.90 -29.19 -10.10
C THR A 162 -37.70 -27.86 -10.84
N ASP A 163 -37.06 -26.89 -10.21
CA ASP A 163 -36.71 -25.60 -10.78
C ASP A 163 -35.49 -25.72 -11.72
N GLU A 164 -34.53 -26.56 -11.36
CA GLU A 164 -33.35 -26.86 -12.17
C GLU A 164 -33.68 -27.55 -13.48
N VAL A 165 -34.50 -28.61 -13.43
CA VAL A 165 -34.98 -29.30 -14.63
C VAL A 165 -35.69 -28.35 -15.60
N THR A 166 -36.36 -27.30 -15.09
CA THR A 166 -37.00 -26.30 -15.96
C THR A 166 -36.02 -25.30 -16.55
N ARG A 167 -34.90 -25.03 -15.89
CA ARG A 167 -33.82 -24.13 -16.34
C ARG A 167 -32.81 -24.83 -17.23
N GLY A 168 -32.71 -26.15 -17.12
CA GLY A 168 -31.75 -26.97 -17.86
C GLY A 168 -30.44 -27.20 -17.11
N THR A 169 -30.40 -26.89 -15.82
CA THR A 169 -29.30 -27.21 -14.91
C THR A 169 -29.35 -28.67 -14.43
N ASP A 170 -28.28 -29.14 -13.79
CA ASP A 170 -28.09 -30.52 -13.34
C ASP A 170 -28.30 -30.62 -11.81
N PRO A 171 -29.41 -31.22 -11.33
CA PRO A 171 -29.73 -31.30 -9.90
C PRO A 171 -28.73 -31.99 -8.99
N LEU A 172 -27.74 -32.64 -9.58
CA LEU A 172 -26.69 -33.33 -8.85
C LEU A 172 -25.41 -32.51 -8.77
N LYS A 173 -25.42 -31.27 -9.29
CA LYS A 173 -24.27 -30.39 -9.37
C LYS A 173 -24.68 -28.96 -9.08
N ALA A 174 -24.27 -28.51 -7.89
CA ALA A 174 -24.49 -27.15 -7.45
C ALA A 174 -23.98 -26.06 -8.43
N ASP A 175 -23.02 -26.40 -9.29
CA ASP A 175 -22.47 -25.53 -10.32
C ASP A 175 -22.50 -26.33 -11.64
N THR A 176 -23.51 -26.03 -12.47
CA THR A 176 -23.83 -26.79 -13.68
C THR A 176 -22.78 -26.59 -14.77
N ASP A 177 -22.31 -25.37 -14.97
CA ASP A 177 -21.40 -25.02 -16.07
C ASP A 177 -19.91 -24.98 -15.66
N GLY A 178 -19.65 -25.03 -14.36
CA GLY A 178 -18.32 -25.18 -13.77
C GLY A 178 -17.55 -23.87 -13.64
N ASP A 179 -18.22 -22.73 -13.58
CA ASP A 179 -17.60 -21.41 -13.47
C ASP A 179 -17.30 -20.97 -12.02
N SER A 180 -17.64 -21.80 -11.03
CA SER A 180 -17.48 -21.56 -9.59
C SER A 180 -18.52 -20.64 -8.93
N ILE A 181 -19.56 -20.22 -9.66
CA ILE A 181 -20.82 -19.73 -9.08
C ILE A 181 -21.78 -20.93 -9.03
N ASN A 182 -22.65 -20.96 -8.02
CA ASN A 182 -23.68 -22.00 -7.96
C ASN A 182 -24.95 -21.53 -8.67
N ASP A 183 -25.71 -22.47 -9.23
CA ASP A 183 -26.83 -22.17 -10.11
C ASP A 183 -27.85 -21.24 -9.43
N LYS A 184 -28.06 -21.45 -8.12
CA LYS A 184 -28.95 -20.59 -7.32
C LYS A 184 -28.49 -19.13 -7.24
N LYS A 185 -27.19 -18.86 -7.09
CA LYS A 185 -26.65 -17.49 -7.05
C LYS A 185 -26.75 -16.81 -8.39
N GLU A 186 -26.50 -17.54 -9.46
CA GLU A 186 -26.62 -17.01 -10.82
C GLU A 186 -28.06 -16.58 -11.13
N VAL A 187 -29.01 -17.42 -10.75
CA VAL A 187 -30.45 -17.08 -10.86
C VAL A 187 -30.80 -15.81 -10.08
N ASP A 188 -30.18 -15.57 -8.91
CA ASP A 188 -30.40 -14.34 -8.14
C ASP A 188 -29.70 -13.11 -8.75
N ALA A 189 -28.52 -13.31 -9.35
CA ALA A 189 -27.76 -12.29 -10.05
C ALA A 189 -28.36 -11.94 -11.43
N GLY A 190 -29.20 -12.84 -11.98
CA GLY A 190 -29.80 -12.70 -13.31
C GLY A 190 -28.93 -13.24 -14.45
N THR A 191 -27.86 -13.97 -14.12
CA THR A 191 -27.02 -14.72 -15.07
C THR A 191 -27.65 -16.06 -15.46
N ASP A 192 -27.08 -16.72 -16.46
CA ASP A 192 -27.53 -17.98 -17.04
C ASP A 192 -26.69 -19.15 -16.49
N PRO A 193 -27.22 -19.97 -15.55
CA PRO A 193 -26.49 -21.05 -14.88
C PRO A 193 -26.10 -22.24 -15.75
N THR A 194 -26.28 -22.10 -17.07
CA THR A 194 -25.85 -23.09 -18.05
C THR A 194 -24.69 -22.59 -18.90
N LYS A 195 -24.22 -21.38 -18.64
CA LYS A 195 -23.13 -20.73 -19.36
C LYS A 195 -22.23 -19.97 -18.39
N ALA A 196 -21.01 -20.45 -18.29
CA ALA A 196 -19.93 -19.81 -17.54
C ALA A 196 -19.63 -18.34 -17.96
N ASP A 197 -20.16 -17.89 -19.09
CA ASP A 197 -20.10 -16.52 -19.61
C ASP A 197 -21.49 -16.21 -20.20
N SER A 198 -22.30 -15.51 -19.42
CA SER A 198 -23.72 -15.32 -19.65
C SER A 198 -24.03 -14.48 -20.89
N ASP A 199 -23.26 -13.41 -21.12
CA ASP A 199 -23.46 -12.48 -22.23
C ASP A 199 -22.50 -12.70 -23.42
N GLY A 200 -21.51 -13.56 -23.23
CA GLY A 200 -20.58 -14.07 -24.23
C GLY A 200 -19.48 -13.09 -24.62
N ASP A 201 -19.11 -12.14 -23.77
CA ASP A 201 -18.05 -11.16 -24.04
C ASP A 201 -16.62 -11.71 -23.88
N GLY A 202 -16.49 -12.89 -23.27
CA GLY A 202 -15.24 -13.60 -23.04
C GLY A 202 -14.73 -13.54 -21.59
N HIS A 203 -15.43 -12.85 -20.70
CA HIS A 203 -15.22 -12.90 -19.25
C HIS A 203 -16.26 -13.82 -18.61
N ALA A 204 -15.82 -14.65 -17.66
CA ALA A 204 -16.73 -15.55 -16.97
C ALA A 204 -17.51 -14.80 -15.88
N ASP A 205 -18.73 -15.23 -15.57
CA ASP A 205 -19.63 -14.50 -14.66
C ASP A 205 -19.04 -14.30 -13.26
N ASN A 206 -18.13 -15.20 -12.84
CA ASN A 206 -17.39 -15.14 -11.58
C ASN A 206 -16.25 -14.10 -11.55
N GLU A 207 -15.79 -13.65 -12.70
CA GLU A 207 -14.71 -12.69 -12.90
C GLU A 207 -15.21 -11.36 -13.49
N ASP A 208 -16.46 -11.32 -13.95
CA ASP A 208 -17.12 -10.19 -14.59
C ASP A 208 -17.94 -9.37 -13.56
N LEU A 209 -17.66 -8.06 -13.46
CA LEU A 209 -18.44 -7.16 -12.60
C LEU A 209 -19.79 -6.75 -13.21
N PHE A 210 -19.98 -6.93 -14.51
CA PHE A 210 -21.23 -6.76 -15.24
C PHE A 210 -21.61 -7.98 -16.10
N PRO A 211 -21.88 -9.17 -15.50
CA PRO A 211 -22.11 -10.46 -16.20
C PRO A 211 -23.27 -10.53 -17.22
N ILE A 212 -24.02 -9.45 -17.37
CA ILE A 212 -25.18 -9.35 -18.28
C ILE A 212 -25.03 -8.22 -19.31
N ASN A 213 -23.90 -7.51 -19.29
CA ASN A 213 -23.60 -6.41 -20.20
C ASN A 213 -22.30 -6.65 -20.96
N LYS A 214 -22.47 -7.22 -22.15
CA LYS A 214 -21.42 -7.61 -23.10
C LYS A 214 -20.34 -6.55 -23.46
N ASN A 215 -20.53 -5.30 -23.06
CA ASN A 215 -19.58 -4.23 -23.34
C ASN A 215 -18.87 -3.76 -22.08
N GLU A 216 -19.06 -4.38 -20.92
CA GLU A 216 -18.47 -3.97 -19.64
C GLU A 216 -18.11 -5.21 -18.84
N TRP A 217 -16.90 -5.24 -18.26
CA TRP A 217 -16.45 -6.36 -17.43
C TRP A 217 -15.69 -5.93 -16.17
N VAL A 218 -15.21 -4.68 -16.15
CA VAL A 218 -14.40 -4.09 -15.08
C VAL A 218 -15.01 -2.76 -14.64
N ASP A 219 -14.83 -2.43 -13.36
CA ASP A 219 -15.21 -1.18 -12.70
C ASP A 219 -14.06 -0.92 -11.70
N VAL A 220 -13.14 -0.04 -12.09
CA VAL A 220 -11.84 0.11 -11.39
C VAL A 220 -12.01 0.83 -10.05
N ASP A 221 -12.89 1.81 -9.99
CA ASP A 221 -13.15 2.64 -8.81
C ASP A 221 -14.38 2.20 -7.99
N ASN A 222 -15.16 1.24 -8.50
CA ASN A 222 -16.40 0.71 -7.92
C ASN A 222 -17.53 1.75 -7.84
N ASP A 223 -17.61 2.68 -8.79
CA ASP A 223 -18.68 3.67 -8.86
C ASP A 223 -19.98 3.14 -9.53
N GLY A 224 -19.89 1.96 -10.16
CA GLY A 224 -20.97 1.24 -10.84
C GLY A 224 -21.09 1.54 -12.34
N ILE A 225 -20.19 2.33 -12.91
CA ILE A 225 -19.99 2.51 -14.35
C ILE A 225 -18.89 1.53 -14.79
N GLY A 226 -19.12 0.81 -15.88
CA GLY A 226 -18.10 -0.08 -16.41
C GLY A 226 -17.02 0.71 -17.15
N GLY A 227 -15.77 0.28 -17.05
CA GLY A 227 -14.63 1.06 -17.55
C GLY A 227 -14.60 1.31 -19.06
N ASN A 228 -15.37 0.58 -19.89
CA ASN A 228 -15.48 0.97 -21.31
C ASN A 228 -16.44 2.16 -21.54
N ALA A 229 -17.33 2.43 -20.58
CA ALA A 229 -18.25 3.56 -20.59
C ALA A 229 -17.84 4.68 -19.64
N ASP A 230 -17.01 4.39 -18.64
CA ASP A 230 -16.37 5.40 -17.82
C ASP A 230 -15.41 6.24 -18.66
N THR A 231 -15.18 7.46 -18.19
CA THR A 231 -14.26 8.41 -18.82
C THR A 231 -13.18 8.90 -17.86
N ASP A 232 -13.19 8.41 -16.62
CA ASP A 232 -12.28 8.70 -15.51
C ASP A 232 -12.23 7.42 -14.64
N ASP A 233 -11.58 6.38 -15.18
CA ASP A 233 -11.62 4.99 -14.70
C ASP A 233 -11.18 4.82 -13.23
N ASP A 234 -10.32 5.71 -12.73
CA ASP A 234 -9.83 5.69 -11.34
C ASP A 234 -10.35 6.84 -10.45
N ASN A 235 -11.20 7.70 -11.03
CA ASN A 235 -11.92 8.78 -10.37
C ASN A 235 -11.02 9.80 -9.64
N ASP A 236 -9.82 10.04 -10.16
CA ASP A 236 -8.87 11.00 -9.60
C ASP A 236 -9.15 12.46 -10.07
N GLY A 237 -10.08 12.60 -11.01
CA GLY A 237 -10.51 13.86 -11.58
C GLY A 237 -9.74 14.29 -12.84
N LEU A 238 -9.00 13.38 -13.46
CA LEU A 238 -8.39 13.47 -14.78
C LEU A 238 -9.02 12.40 -15.69
N SER A 239 -9.53 12.78 -16.85
CA SER A 239 -10.14 11.79 -17.75
C SER A 239 -9.10 10.90 -18.42
N ASP A 240 -9.44 9.66 -18.75
CA ASP A 240 -8.55 8.71 -19.43
C ASP A 240 -7.94 9.29 -20.73
N GLU A 241 -8.71 10.10 -21.48
CA GLU A 241 -8.22 10.75 -22.70
C GLU A 241 -7.08 11.73 -22.41
N ASP A 242 -7.15 12.44 -21.29
CA ASP A 242 -6.15 13.40 -20.87
C ASP A 242 -4.95 12.71 -20.19
N GLU A 243 -5.17 11.64 -19.46
CA GLU A 243 -4.10 10.79 -18.91
C GLU A 243 -3.26 10.16 -20.01
N ILE A 244 -3.89 9.58 -21.04
CA ILE A 244 -3.17 9.02 -22.19
C ILE A 244 -2.31 10.09 -22.89
N LYS A 245 -2.74 11.37 -22.89
CA LYS A 245 -1.96 12.48 -23.47
C LYS A 245 -0.78 12.87 -22.57
N LEU A 246 -0.94 12.80 -21.25
CA LEU A 246 0.07 13.12 -20.26
C LEU A 246 1.06 11.96 -20.04
N GLY A 247 0.62 10.73 -20.31
CA GLY A 247 1.39 9.50 -20.10
C GLY A 247 1.14 8.83 -18.75
N SER A 248 0.17 9.30 -17.96
CA SER A 248 -0.33 8.63 -16.76
C SER A 248 -1.17 7.38 -17.10
N ASP A 249 -1.47 6.57 -16.08
CA ASP A 249 -2.23 5.31 -16.17
C ASP A 249 -3.69 5.51 -15.74
N PRO A 250 -4.66 5.40 -16.66
CA PRO A 250 -6.08 5.62 -16.37
C PRO A 250 -6.73 4.76 -15.31
N HIS A 251 -6.05 3.70 -14.88
CA HIS A 251 -6.59 2.79 -13.87
C HIS A 251 -5.86 2.95 -12.53
N ASN A 252 -5.06 4.01 -12.37
CA ASN A 252 -4.27 4.28 -11.18
C ASN A 252 -4.12 5.77 -10.89
N LYS A 253 -4.95 6.23 -9.97
CA LYS A 253 -5.09 7.62 -9.49
C LYS A 253 -3.83 8.37 -9.06
N ASP A 254 -2.70 7.68 -8.95
CA ASP A 254 -1.39 8.20 -8.52
C ASP A 254 -0.32 7.40 -9.29
N SER A 255 -0.10 7.82 -10.54
CA SER A 255 0.66 7.10 -11.56
C SER A 255 2.12 6.91 -11.19
N ASP A 256 2.73 7.91 -10.56
CA ASP A 256 4.13 7.83 -10.15
C ASP A 256 4.31 7.33 -8.71
N GLY A 257 3.28 7.40 -7.87
CA GLY A 257 3.24 6.91 -6.50
C GLY A 257 3.88 7.82 -5.46
N ASP A 258 3.96 9.14 -5.67
CA ASP A 258 4.46 10.11 -4.67
C ASP A 258 3.40 10.45 -3.61
N GLY A 259 2.13 10.16 -3.90
CA GLY A 259 0.98 10.39 -3.03
C GLY A 259 0.21 11.67 -3.31
N VAL A 260 0.44 12.34 -4.43
CA VAL A 260 -0.48 13.28 -5.08
C VAL A 260 -1.23 12.52 -6.18
N GLU A 261 -2.51 12.83 -6.38
CA GLU A 261 -3.31 12.18 -7.44
C GLU A 261 -3.08 12.89 -8.78
N ASP A 262 -3.10 12.19 -9.92
CA ASP A 262 -2.72 12.75 -11.23
C ASP A 262 -3.60 13.96 -11.61
N GLY A 263 -4.90 13.85 -11.32
CA GLY A 263 -5.85 14.95 -11.46
C GLY A 263 -5.59 16.12 -10.51
N ALA A 264 -4.95 15.93 -9.37
CA ALA A 264 -4.50 16.99 -8.48
C ALA A 264 -3.17 17.60 -8.94
N GLU A 265 -2.25 16.79 -9.46
CA GLU A 265 -0.99 17.20 -10.05
C GLU A 265 -1.18 18.11 -11.26
N GLN A 266 -2.09 17.73 -12.17
CA GLN A 266 -2.42 18.58 -13.32
C GLN A 266 -2.94 19.96 -12.88
N LYS A 267 -3.65 20.04 -11.75
CA LYS A 267 -4.11 21.33 -11.18
C LYS A 267 -2.97 22.11 -10.51
N ALA A 268 -2.00 21.42 -9.91
CA ALA A 268 -0.79 22.01 -9.33
C ALA A 268 0.23 22.45 -10.40
N GLY A 269 0.15 21.85 -11.59
CA GLY A 269 1.11 22.06 -12.69
C GLY A 269 2.31 21.12 -12.66
N THR A 270 2.26 20.08 -11.82
CA THR A 270 3.27 19.02 -11.73
C THR A 270 3.06 17.95 -12.80
N ASP A 271 4.03 17.05 -12.98
CA ASP A 271 4.02 15.98 -13.99
C ASP A 271 3.59 14.64 -13.35
N PRO A 272 2.39 14.12 -13.67
CA PRO A 272 1.85 12.91 -13.04
C PRO A 272 2.65 11.62 -13.22
N THR A 273 3.69 11.67 -14.05
CA THR A 273 4.55 10.52 -14.31
C THR A 273 5.88 10.61 -13.57
N ARG A 274 6.06 11.66 -12.74
CA ARG A 274 7.34 12.02 -12.14
C ARG A 274 7.17 12.57 -10.73
N LYS A 275 7.54 11.71 -9.78
CA LYS A 275 7.57 12.02 -8.34
C LYS A 275 8.19 13.37 -7.95
N ASP A 276 9.15 13.83 -8.74
CA ASP A 276 9.97 15.01 -8.52
C ASP A 276 9.99 15.76 -9.87
N THR A 277 9.07 16.71 -10.00
CA THR A 277 8.79 17.41 -11.25
C THR A 277 9.97 18.28 -11.66
N ASP A 278 10.52 19.07 -10.74
CA ASP A 278 11.59 20.03 -11.03
C ASP A 278 13.02 19.48 -10.91
N GLY A 279 13.19 18.32 -10.26
CA GLY A 279 14.44 17.57 -10.17
C GLY A 279 15.38 18.04 -9.06
N ASP A 280 14.89 18.68 -8.00
CA ASP A 280 15.70 19.12 -6.87
C ASP A 280 15.98 17.99 -5.83
N GLY A 281 15.18 16.92 -5.90
CA GLY A 281 15.25 15.73 -5.07
C GLY A 281 14.26 15.69 -3.89
N LEU A 282 13.31 16.61 -3.81
CA LEU A 282 12.06 16.49 -3.06
C LEU A 282 10.97 15.91 -3.99
N ASP A 283 10.00 15.23 -3.40
CA ASP A 283 8.82 14.81 -4.18
C ASP A 283 7.73 15.90 -4.14
N ASP A 284 6.90 15.95 -5.18
CA ASP A 284 5.93 17.03 -5.38
C ASP A 284 4.98 17.14 -4.19
N LYS A 285 4.59 16.00 -3.61
CA LYS A 285 3.85 15.96 -2.33
C LYS A 285 4.57 16.68 -1.20
N THR A 286 5.85 16.37 -0.96
CA THR A 286 6.64 16.97 0.12
C THR A 286 6.72 18.48 -0.05
N GLU A 287 6.84 18.95 -1.29
CA GLU A 287 6.91 20.37 -1.61
C GLU A 287 5.57 21.08 -1.38
N ILE A 288 4.47 20.50 -1.86
CA ILE A 288 3.12 21.03 -1.62
C ILE A 288 2.82 21.12 -0.12
N GLU A 289 3.19 20.11 0.67
CA GLU A 289 3.05 20.13 2.14
C GLU A 289 4.01 21.12 2.81
N GLY A 290 5.24 21.24 2.28
CA GLY A 290 6.31 22.14 2.71
C GLY A 290 6.09 23.61 2.33
N LYS A 291 5.16 23.87 1.40
CA LYS A 291 4.86 25.18 0.78
C LYS A 291 5.99 25.74 -0.07
N THR A 292 6.83 24.85 -0.61
CA THR A 292 7.72 25.18 -1.72
C THR A 292 6.96 25.05 -3.04
N ASP A 293 7.58 25.49 -4.14
CA ASP A 293 6.98 25.47 -5.47
C ASP A 293 7.46 24.25 -6.25
N PRO A 294 6.65 23.18 -6.41
CA PRO A 294 7.09 21.88 -6.96
C PRO A 294 7.49 21.89 -8.45
N ILE A 295 7.42 23.05 -9.09
CA ILE A 295 7.87 23.27 -10.46
C ILE A 295 9.14 24.15 -10.52
N LYS A 296 9.72 24.50 -9.38
CA LYS A 296 10.93 25.32 -9.26
C LYS A 296 11.84 24.79 -8.17
N ALA A 297 12.95 24.20 -8.61
CA ALA A 297 13.95 23.64 -7.71
C ALA A 297 14.50 24.63 -6.66
N ASP A 298 14.41 25.94 -6.92
CA ASP A 298 14.81 27.01 -6.01
C ASP A 298 13.61 27.96 -5.92
N THR A 299 12.84 27.83 -4.84
CA THR A 299 11.54 28.47 -4.68
C THR A 299 11.65 29.99 -4.53
N ASP A 300 12.63 30.48 -3.78
CA ASP A 300 12.82 31.90 -3.51
C ASP A 300 13.85 32.60 -4.40
N GLY A 301 14.66 31.83 -5.13
CA GLY A 301 15.58 32.29 -6.16
C GLY A 301 16.93 32.80 -5.64
N ASP A 302 17.38 32.36 -4.47
CA ASP A 302 18.63 32.79 -3.85
C ASP A 302 19.89 32.05 -4.38
N GLY A 303 19.67 30.96 -5.12
CA GLY A 303 20.69 30.12 -5.73
C GLY A 303 21.00 28.82 -4.99
N ILE A 304 20.24 28.46 -3.96
CA ILE A 304 20.22 27.14 -3.31
C ILE A 304 18.90 26.45 -3.68
N ASN A 305 18.90 25.12 -3.83
CA ASN A 305 17.65 24.41 -4.07
C ASN A 305 16.95 24.03 -2.76
N ASP A 306 15.64 23.85 -2.81
CA ASP A 306 14.78 23.71 -1.63
C ASP A 306 15.20 22.52 -0.75
N ARG A 307 15.60 21.41 -1.39
CA ARG A 307 16.19 20.26 -0.71
C ARG A 307 17.48 20.60 0.04
N GLU A 308 18.40 21.33 -0.58
CA GLU A 308 19.69 21.67 0.00
C GLU A 308 19.51 22.64 1.17
N GLU A 309 18.60 23.60 1.05
CA GLU A 309 18.20 24.49 2.13
C GLU A 309 17.63 23.74 3.33
N GLY A 310 16.69 22.83 3.10
CA GLY A 310 16.16 21.96 4.16
C GLY A 310 17.25 21.14 4.89
N ASN A 311 18.33 20.78 4.19
CA ASN A 311 19.48 20.10 4.79
C ASN A 311 20.40 21.05 5.59
N LYS A 312 20.49 22.32 5.18
CA LYS A 312 21.27 23.37 5.88
C LYS A 312 20.50 24.01 7.03
N GLY A 313 19.18 23.90 7.01
CA GLY A 313 18.27 24.49 8.00
C GLY A 313 17.84 25.92 7.69
N THR A 314 18.09 26.41 6.46
CA THR A 314 17.54 27.67 5.94
C THR A 314 16.07 27.50 5.55
N ASP A 315 15.37 28.60 5.31
CA ASP A 315 13.95 28.62 4.92
C ASP A 315 13.82 28.74 3.40
N PRO A 316 13.41 27.68 2.67
CA PRO A 316 13.34 27.68 1.20
C PRO A 316 12.36 28.67 0.57
N THR A 317 11.61 29.39 1.40
CA THR A 317 10.65 30.40 0.97
C THR A 317 11.15 31.82 1.22
N LYS A 318 12.37 31.96 1.75
CA LYS A 318 13.00 33.24 2.08
C LYS A 318 14.47 33.23 1.68
N ALA A 319 14.77 34.01 0.65
CA ALA A 319 16.13 34.18 0.15
C ALA A 319 17.15 34.71 1.17
N ASP A 320 16.71 35.16 2.35
CA ASP A 320 17.49 35.70 3.45
C ASP A 320 16.80 35.23 4.74
N THR A 321 17.33 34.14 5.32
CA THR A 321 16.67 33.37 6.38
C THR A 321 16.70 34.12 7.72
N ASP A 322 17.83 34.73 8.06
CA ASP A 322 18.04 35.44 9.32
C ASP A 322 17.67 36.94 9.25
N GLY A 323 17.52 37.50 8.05
CA GLY A 323 16.97 38.82 7.80
C GLY A 323 18.02 39.94 7.88
N ASP A 324 19.26 39.60 7.58
CA ASP A 324 20.45 40.43 7.73
C ASP A 324 20.73 41.30 6.48
N GLY A 325 20.15 40.90 5.34
CA GLY A 325 20.22 41.58 4.06
C GLY A 325 21.23 40.99 3.06
N VAL A 326 21.94 39.92 3.43
CA VAL A 326 22.65 39.02 2.53
C VAL A 326 21.78 37.79 2.29
N SER A 327 21.74 37.28 1.06
CA SER A 327 20.97 36.07 0.79
C SER A 327 21.71 34.81 1.21
N ASP A 328 21.02 33.76 1.63
CA ASP A 328 21.64 32.54 2.14
C ASP A 328 22.63 31.95 1.11
N GLY A 329 22.24 31.96 -0.17
CA GLY A 329 23.08 31.52 -1.28
C GLY A 329 24.34 32.36 -1.49
N ASP A 330 24.35 33.65 -1.14
CA ASP A 330 25.53 34.52 -1.21
C ASP A 330 26.41 34.36 0.03
N GLU A 331 25.82 34.16 1.19
CA GLU A 331 26.54 33.85 2.43
C GLU A 331 27.34 32.57 2.32
N LEU A 332 26.74 31.51 1.79
CA LEU A 332 27.42 30.24 1.58
C LEU A 332 28.57 30.34 0.57
N LYS A 333 28.48 31.24 -0.42
CA LYS A 333 29.59 31.53 -1.34
C LYS A 333 30.73 32.28 -0.63
N LYS A 334 30.40 33.18 0.30
CA LYS A 334 31.36 33.94 1.11
C LYS A 334 31.92 33.13 2.29
N GLY A 335 31.23 32.08 2.71
CA GLY A 335 31.56 31.25 3.85
C GLY A 335 30.96 31.71 5.19
N THR A 336 30.03 32.68 5.17
CA THR A 336 29.26 33.12 6.34
C THR A 336 28.12 32.14 6.66
N ASP A 337 27.48 32.30 7.82
CA ASP A 337 26.47 31.41 8.36
C ASP A 337 25.05 32.00 8.18
N PRO A 338 24.23 31.48 7.26
CA PRO A 338 22.92 32.05 6.89
C PRO A 338 21.82 31.95 7.94
N LEU A 339 22.20 31.55 9.15
CA LEU A 339 21.33 31.46 10.32
C LEU A 339 21.73 32.50 11.38
N LYS A 340 22.69 33.37 11.08
CA LYS A 340 23.20 34.40 12.00
C LYS A 340 23.48 35.70 11.27
N GLU A 341 22.75 36.74 11.70
CA GLU A 341 22.98 38.12 11.28
C GLU A 341 24.42 38.64 11.51
N ASP A 342 25.26 37.93 12.26
CA ASP A 342 26.63 38.27 12.61
C ASP A 342 27.37 36.95 12.82
N THR A 343 28.11 36.52 11.80
CA THR A 343 28.68 35.17 11.71
C THR A 343 29.74 34.93 12.77
N ASP A 344 30.62 35.90 13.01
CA ASP A 344 31.77 35.77 13.90
C ASP A 344 31.53 36.36 15.31
N GLY A 345 30.45 37.13 15.47
CA GLY A 345 29.91 37.58 16.74
C GLY A 345 30.59 38.81 17.32
N ASP A 346 31.17 39.68 16.49
CA ASP A 346 31.87 40.88 16.93
C ASP A 346 30.97 42.13 17.09
N GLY A 347 29.73 42.04 16.63
CA GLY A 347 28.70 43.06 16.74
C GLY A 347 28.47 43.88 15.47
N VAL A 348 29.17 43.60 14.38
CA VAL A 348 28.84 44.10 13.04
C VAL A 348 28.14 42.99 12.26
N ASN A 349 27.12 43.38 11.50
CA ASN A 349 26.33 42.44 10.71
C ASN A 349 27.06 42.08 9.41
N ASP A 350 26.89 40.86 8.90
CA ASP A 350 27.66 40.34 7.75
C ASP A 350 27.51 41.18 6.48
N LEU A 351 26.38 41.88 6.30
CA LEU A 351 26.18 42.82 5.19
C LEU A 351 27.13 44.04 5.25
N LEU A 352 27.43 44.50 6.46
CA LEU A 352 28.19 45.72 6.72
C LEU A 352 29.64 45.44 7.14
N ASP A 353 29.97 44.20 7.43
CA ASP A 353 31.30 43.77 7.82
C ASP A 353 32.19 43.51 6.60
N ALA A 354 33.36 44.16 6.55
CA ALA A 354 34.36 43.90 5.52
C ALA A 354 35.03 42.52 5.71
N PHE A 355 35.08 42.01 6.95
CA PHE A 355 35.69 40.75 7.35
C PHE A 355 34.74 39.91 8.22
N PRO A 356 33.60 39.43 7.68
CA PRO A 356 32.54 38.74 8.44
C PRO A 356 32.92 37.35 9.02
N LEU A 357 34.21 36.99 8.95
CA LEU A 357 34.77 35.74 9.47
C LEU A 357 35.94 35.99 10.44
N ASP A 358 36.27 37.24 10.73
CA ASP A 358 37.33 37.66 11.63
C ASP A 358 36.82 38.69 12.63
N ALA A 359 36.37 38.20 13.78
CA ALA A 359 35.85 39.01 14.89
C ALA A 359 36.82 40.03 15.51
N SER A 360 38.02 40.18 14.94
CA SER A 360 38.98 41.23 15.29
C SER A 360 39.09 42.35 14.26
N GLU A 361 38.39 42.27 13.13
CA GLU A 361 38.39 43.26 12.06
C GLU A 361 37.00 43.48 11.49
N THR A 362 36.60 44.74 11.32
CA THR A 362 35.25 45.09 10.79
C THR A 362 35.27 46.06 9.63
N MET A 363 36.40 46.76 9.44
CA MET A 363 36.54 47.84 8.48
C MET A 363 37.78 47.62 7.63
N ASP A 364 37.64 47.97 6.35
CA ASP A 364 38.69 48.02 5.32
C ASP A 364 38.48 49.36 4.60
N THR A 365 39.06 50.43 5.14
CA THR A 365 38.74 51.80 4.70
C THR A 365 39.13 52.06 3.25
N ASP A 366 40.23 51.47 2.78
CA ASP A 366 40.76 51.64 1.42
C ASP A 366 40.44 50.49 0.46
N LEU A 367 39.84 49.41 0.97
CA LEU A 367 39.43 48.21 0.23
C LEU A 367 40.60 47.44 -0.36
N ASP A 368 41.76 47.45 0.31
CA ASP A 368 42.94 46.71 -0.12
C ASP A 368 42.95 45.24 0.35
N GLY A 369 42.02 44.89 1.25
CA GLY A 369 41.84 43.56 1.82
C GLY A 369 42.59 43.32 3.14
N ILE A 370 43.20 44.35 3.74
CA ILE A 370 43.79 44.34 5.08
C ILE A 370 42.87 45.16 5.99
N GLY A 371 42.50 44.61 7.14
CA GLY A 371 41.62 45.31 8.07
C GLY A 371 42.36 46.40 8.85
N ASN A 372 41.64 47.46 9.22
CA ASN A 372 42.20 48.64 9.88
C ASN A 372 42.93 48.37 11.21
N ASN A 373 42.63 47.29 11.95
CA ASN A 373 43.40 47.01 13.18
C ASN A 373 44.80 46.44 12.90
N VAL A 374 45.03 45.90 11.70
CA VAL A 374 46.31 45.35 11.24
C VAL A 374 46.99 46.25 10.21
N ASP A 375 46.23 46.99 9.42
CA ASP A 375 46.77 47.98 8.50
C ASP A 375 47.51 49.09 9.27
N THR A 376 48.50 49.67 8.61
CA THR A 376 49.31 50.76 9.14
C THR A 376 49.13 52.07 8.38
N ASP A 377 48.31 52.06 7.32
CA ASP A 377 48.01 53.17 6.41
C ASP A 377 46.55 53.01 5.93
N ASP A 378 45.60 53.18 6.86
CA ASP A 378 44.18 52.79 6.75
C ASP A 378 43.44 53.37 5.50
N ASP A 379 43.87 54.51 4.97
CA ASP A 379 43.28 55.14 3.78
C ASP A 379 44.19 55.10 2.53
N ASN A 380 45.35 54.45 2.65
CA ASN A 380 46.37 54.27 1.63
C ASN A 380 46.80 55.57 0.92
N ASP A 381 46.78 56.71 1.63
CA ASP A 381 47.26 57.99 1.10
C ASP A 381 48.81 58.07 1.02
N GLY A 382 49.49 57.15 1.71
CA GLY A 382 50.94 57.03 1.77
C GLY A 382 51.58 57.63 3.03
N ILE A 383 50.78 58.04 4.01
CA ILE A 383 51.20 58.43 5.36
C ILE A 383 50.68 57.40 6.36
N PRO A 384 51.57 56.65 7.06
CA PRO A 384 51.11 55.69 8.07
C PRO A 384 50.35 56.34 9.23
N ASP A 385 49.36 55.67 9.84
CA ASP A 385 48.48 56.25 10.90
C ASP A 385 49.27 56.82 12.09
N THR A 386 50.41 56.19 12.39
CA THR A 386 51.31 56.66 13.46
C THR A 386 51.97 58.01 13.15
N GLU A 387 52.21 58.31 11.87
CA GLU A 387 52.70 59.60 11.38
C GLU A 387 51.55 60.61 11.29
N GLU A 388 50.38 60.20 10.83
CA GLU A 388 49.19 61.05 10.75
C GLU A 388 48.73 61.60 12.10
N GLN A 389 48.71 60.76 13.14
CA GLN A 389 48.42 61.21 14.51
C GLN A 389 49.36 62.34 14.96
N SER A 390 50.58 62.40 14.41
CA SER A 390 51.54 63.47 14.70
C SER A 390 51.34 64.72 13.84
N LEU A 391 50.79 64.57 12.63
CA LEU A 391 50.45 65.66 11.69
C LEU A 391 49.09 66.29 12.01
N GLY A 392 48.20 65.55 12.68
CA GLY A 392 46.84 65.96 12.99
C GLY A 392 45.84 65.70 11.87
N THR A 393 46.22 64.86 10.91
CA THR A 393 45.35 64.31 9.85
C THR A 393 44.48 63.18 10.37
N ASP A 394 43.47 62.79 9.60
CA ASP A 394 42.50 61.75 9.92
C ASP A 394 42.87 60.45 9.19
N PRO A 395 43.35 59.40 9.89
CA PRO A 395 43.83 58.16 9.26
C PRO A 395 42.84 57.37 8.42
N LEU A 396 41.57 57.77 8.45
CA LEU A 396 40.51 57.13 7.69
C LEU A 396 40.14 57.95 6.44
N LYS A 397 40.91 58.98 6.08
CA LYS A 397 40.59 59.90 4.99
C LYS A 397 41.84 60.40 4.27
N GLU A 398 41.95 59.96 3.01
CA GLU A 398 43.00 60.38 2.08
C GLU A 398 43.19 61.92 2.00
N ASP A 399 42.10 62.69 2.17
CA ASP A 399 42.07 64.16 2.17
C ASP A 399 41.32 64.65 3.43
N THR A 400 42.09 65.03 4.45
CA THR A 400 41.55 65.35 5.79
C THR A 400 40.63 66.58 5.77
N ASP A 401 40.94 67.60 4.96
CA ASP A 401 40.22 68.87 4.95
C ASP A 401 39.28 69.07 3.75
N GLY A 402 39.30 68.14 2.80
CA GLY A 402 38.37 68.02 1.67
C GLY A 402 38.61 69.05 0.57
N ASP A 403 39.85 69.51 0.40
CA ASP A 403 40.19 70.57 -0.53
C ASP A 403 40.58 70.09 -1.94
N GLY A 404 40.75 68.76 -2.07
CA GLY A 404 41.10 68.07 -3.31
C GLY A 404 42.58 67.67 -3.45
N LEU A 405 43.40 67.79 -2.41
CA LEU A 405 44.72 67.16 -2.31
C LEU A 405 44.73 66.13 -1.19
N SER A 406 45.46 65.03 -1.39
CA SER A 406 45.71 64.10 -0.30
C SER A 406 46.69 64.69 0.70
N ASP A 407 46.61 64.24 1.95
CA ASP A 407 47.49 64.70 3.03
C ASP A 407 48.97 64.49 2.66
N LYS A 408 49.27 63.37 2.00
CA LYS A 408 50.59 63.12 1.42
C LYS A 408 51.00 64.13 0.36
N ALA A 409 50.11 64.44 -0.58
CA ALA A 409 50.38 65.38 -1.65
C ALA A 409 50.63 66.79 -1.12
N GLU A 410 49.96 67.15 -0.03
CA GLU A 410 50.17 68.41 0.69
C GLU A 410 51.50 68.43 1.43
N GLN A 411 51.87 67.34 2.12
CA GLN A 411 53.18 67.20 2.75
C GLN A 411 54.32 67.37 1.73
N ASP A 412 54.15 66.81 0.53
CA ASP A 412 55.11 66.91 -0.57
C ASP A 412 55.18 68.33 -1.17
N LYS A 413 54.06 69.06 -1.19
CA LYS A 413 53.99 70.46 -1.65
C LYS A 413 54.36 71.48 -0.58
N GLY A 414 54.31 71.09 0.69
CA GLY A 414 54.52 71.95 1.86
C GLY A 414 53.32 72.81 2.26
N SER A 415 52.12 72.52 1.72
CA SER A 415 50.84 73.06 2.26
C SER A 415 50.47 72.32 3.56
N ASN A 416 49.40 72.73 4.23
CA ASN A 416 48.98 72.20 5.51
C ASN A 416 47.80 71.23 5.33
N PRO A 417 48.00 69.92 5.57
CA PRO A 417 47.00 68.85 5.45
C PRO A 417 45.69 68.98 6.27
N THR A 418 45.52 70.06 7.01
CA THR A 418 44.39 70.25 7.93
C THR A 418 43.66 71.57 7.71
N VAL A 419 44.09 72.33 6.69
CA VAL A 419 43.57 73.65 6.38
C VAL A 419 43.47 73.80 4.88
N ALA A 420 42.23 73.71 4.39
CA ALA A 420 41.91 73.71 2.96
C ALA A 420 42.45 74.92 2.15
N ASP A 421 42.91 75.99 2.80
CA ASP A 421 43.54 77.16 2.18
C ASP A 421 44.70 77.59 3.09
N SER A 422 45.87 77.02 2.84
CA SER A 422 47.04 77.12 3.71
C SER A 422 47.62 78.53 3.82
N ASP A 423 47.49 79.35 2.78
CA ASP A 423 48.01 80.71 2.76
C ASP A 423 46.93 81.79 2.99
N GLY A 424 45.65 81.42 2.95
CA GLY A 424 44.51 82.26 3.26
C GLY A 424 44.18 83.28 2.17
N ASP A 425 44.53 83.00 0.92
CA ASP A 425 44.27 83.89 -0.22
C ASP A 425 42.88 83.75 -0.84
N GLY A 426 42.12 82.73 -0.41
CA GLY A 426 40.77 82.43 -0.86
C GLY A 426 40.68 81.41 -2.00
N LYS A 427 41.79 80.80 -2.42
CA LYS A 427 41.78 79.55 -3.20
C LYS A 427 42.23 78.40 -2.31
N VAL A 428 41.53 77.27 -2.44
CA VAL A 428 41.95 76.06 -1.74
C VAL A 428 43.23 75.49 -2.36
N ASP A 429 44.04 74.79 -1.58
CA ASP A 429 45.36 74.30 -1.99
C ASP A 429 45.29 73.35 -3.19
N GLY A 430 44.25 72.52 -3.27
CA GLY A 430 43.95 71.68 -4.44
C GLY A 430 43.61 72.41 -5.73
N GLN A 431 43.23 73.69 -5.64
CA GLN A 431 42.94 74.55 -6.78
C GLN A 431 43.98 75.66 -6.96
N ASP A 432 44.95 75.75 -6.06
CA ASP A 432 45.95 76.78 -6.09
C ASP A 432 47.28 76.28 -6.66
N ASN A 433 47.88 77.10 -7.53
CA ASN A 433 49.17 76.74 -8.11
C ASN A 433 50.30 77.03 -7.13
N HIS A 434 50.07 77.90 -6.14
CA HIS A 434 51.07 78.42 -5.20
C HIS A 434 50.58 78.30 -3.74
N PRO A 435 50.20 77.09 -3.27
CA PRO A 435 49.40 76.85 -2.05
C PRO A 435 50.12 77.17 -0.72
N THR A 436 51.26 77.85 -0.77
CA THR A 436 52.04 78.26 0.40
C THR A 436 52.34 79.76 0.39
N THR A 437 51.87 80.48 -0.62
CA THR A 437 52.20 81.88 -0.82
C THR A 437 51.04 82.67 -1.41
N VAL A 438 50.45 83.53 -0.58
CA VAL A 438 49.32 84.39 -0.92
C VAL A 438 49.44 84.97 -2.34
N ASP A 439 48.54 84.57 -3.23
CA ASP A 439 48.50 85.14 -4.56
C ASP A 439 48.16 86.63 -4.48
N ALA A 440 48.76 87.40 -5.38
CA ALA A 440 48.38 88.79 -5.54
C ALA A 440 46.91 88.84 -6.01
N VAL A 441 45.99 89.13 -5.09
CA VAL A 441 44.55 89.38 -5.35
C VAL A 441 44.43 90.05 -6.70
N GLY A 442 43.74 89.39 -7.64
CA GLY A 442 43.62 89.85 -9.01
C GLY A 442 43.04 91.27 -9.07
N LEU A 443 43.92 92.28 -9.05
CA LEU A 443 43.60 93.72 -9.13
C LEU A 443 42.76 94.05 -10.37
N GLN A 444 42.73 93.14 -11.36
CA GLN A 444 41.86 93.25 -12.53
C GLN A 444 40.36 93.28 -12.18
N GLN A 445 39.89 92.54 -11.17
CA GLN A 445 38.46 92.56 -10.80
C GLN A 445 38.09 93.89 -10.11
N ILE A 446 38.95 94.40 -9.22
CA ILE A 446 38.71 95.69 -8.53
C ILE A 446 38.73 96.85 -9.54
N ILE A 447 39.62 96.81 -10.54
CA ILE A 447 39.67 97.81 -11.62
C ILE A 447 38.43 97.74 -12.51
N GLN A 448 37.88 96.54 -12.79
CA GLN A 448 36.64 96.39 -13.56
C GLN A 448 35.42 96.97 -12.83
N TRP A 449 35.25 96.71 -11.54
CA TRP A 449 34.15 97.31 -10.75
C TRP A 449 34.30 98.83 -10.60
N GLY A 450 35.53 99.33 -10.44
CA GLY A 450 35.82 100.77 -10.46
C GLY A 450 35.50 101.43 -11.82
N ALA A 451 35.81 100.76 -12.93
CA ALA A 451 35.49 101.24 -14.28
C ALA A 451 33.97 101.22 -14.56
N PHE A 452 33.25 100.19 -14.11
CA PHE A 452 31.78 100.13 -14.20
C PHE A 452 31.11 101.20 -13.34
N GLY A 453 31.60 101.41 -12.11
CA GLY A 453 31.13 102.50 -11.24
C GLY A 453 31.34 103.88 -11.88
N SER A 454 32.50 104.10 -12.51
CA SER A 454 32.80 105.34 -13.24
C SER A 454 31.92 105.53 -14.49
N LEU A 455 31.65 104.45 -15.24
CA LEU A 455 30.77 104.47 -16.41
C LEU A 455 29.32 104.80 -16.01
N ILE A 456 28.81 104.21 -14.93
CA ILE A 456 27.47 104.52 -14.40
C ILE A 456 27.42 105.99 -13.96
N LEU A 457 28.44 106.47 -13.23
CA LEU A 457 28.51 107.87 -12.82
C LEU A 457 28.54 108.82 -14.03
N PHE A 458 29.28 108.46 -15.08
CA PHE A 458 29.36 109.21 -16.33
C PHE A 458 28.00 109.24 -17.06
N ILE A 459 27.29 108.11 -17.14
CA ILE A 459 25.95 108.04 -17.74
C ILE A 459 24.98 108.94 -16.95
N VAL A 460 24.94 108.86 -15.62
CA VAL A 460 24.10 109.73 -14.79
C VAL A 460 24.43 111.20 -15.01
N PHE A 461 25.72 111.56 -15.05
CA PHE A 461 26.15 112.94 -15.26
C PHE A 461 25.78 113.46 -16.66
N MET A 462 25.93 112.63 -17.70
CA MET A 462 25.52 112.97 -19.07
C MET A 462 24.00 113.07 -19.21
N SER A 463 23.23 112.20 -18.56
CA SER A 463 21.76 112.30 -18.52
C SER A 463 21.30 113.58 -17.85
N VAL A 464 21.94 113.99 -16.74
CA VAL A 464 21.65 115.27 -16.07
C VAL A 464 22.09 116.46 -16.94
N TYR A 465 23.23 116.38 -17.62
CA TYR A 465 23.71 117.42 -18.53
C TYR A 465 22.79 117.59 -19.75
N ALA A 466 22.36 116.49 -20.38
CA ALA A 466 21.42 116.49 -21.49
C ALA A 466 20.06 117.06 -21.08
N TYR A 467 19.53 116.66 -19.91
CA TYR A 467 18.29 117.21 -19.35
C TYR A 467 18.34 118.72 -19.12
N LYS A 468 19.51 119.25 -18.74
CA LYS A 468 19.70 120.69 -18.49
C LYS A 468 19.86 121.51 -19.78
N ARG A 469 20.33 120.89 -20.88
CA ARG A 469 20.56 121.56 -22.17
C ARG A 469 19.27 121.78 -22.98
N GLU A 470 18.21 121.00 -22.75
CA GLU A 470 16.90 121.19 -23.41
C GLU A 470 16.04 122.31 -22.81
N ARG A 471 16.46 122.93 -21.70
CA ARG A 471 15.71 124.01 -21.02
C ARG A 471 16.30 125.41 -21.16
N TYR A 472 17.25 125.63 -22.06
CA TYR A 472 17.83 126.95 -22.36
C TYR A 472 17.72 127.33 -23.83
#